data_AF-A0A9D1ED94-F1
#
_entry.id   AF-A0A9D1ED94-F1
#
_cell.length_a   1.000
_cell.length_b   1.000
_cell.length_c   1.000
_cell.angle_alpha   90.00
_cell.angle_beta   90.00
_cell.angle_gamma   90.00
#
_symmetry.space_group_name_H-M   'P 1'
#
loop_
_entity.id
_entity.type
_entity.pdbx_description
1 polymer ?
#
loop_
_entity_poly.entity_id
_entity_poly.type
_entity_poly.pdbx_seq_one_letter_code
_entity_poly.pdbx_strand_id
1 'polypeptide(L)'
;MKKLIHCKSCGAEFEENLAKCPYCGTLNYKGAEQEYLNKLKNIQEDMEDLQEVPEDEVKKEIKQQGKFIGKVILIIGIPIIAIALLLYWINRDPERDRKEDYLWMQENFPIMDELYEDENYEELMGFYLDERNTQSAVWEWEHADFCNLYLNIMEMNEILNMEEQGEEITRHDYETLFYLEWTIKGIPFRDDIDEEEEKRLEPYYSRVLSDLESRWNMSQEDYQMFLEQVEKNHGIVNYEDCMNYMEEWYEREDKS
;
A
#
# COMPACT_ATOMS: atom_id res chain seq x y z
N MET A 1 -30.65 -85.39 28.33
CA MET A 1 -29.86 -86.52 28.89
C MET A 1 -28.64 -86.72 28.01
N LYS A 2 -27.45 -86.84 28.60
CA LYS A 2 -26.20 -87.04 27.85
C LYS A 2 -26.11 -88.50 27.41
N LYS A 3 -25.92 -88.75 26.11
CA LYS A 3 -25.80 -90.09 25.55
C LYS A 3 -24.33 -90.51 25.56
N LEU A 4 -24.04 -91.62 26.23
CA LEU A 4 -22.69 -92.18 26.33
C LEU A 4 -22.48 -93.24 25.24
N ILE A 5 -21.26 -93.29 24.71
CA ILE A 5 -20.79 -94.28 23.73
C ILE A 5 -19.46 -94.88 24.19
N HIS A 6 -19.17 -96.10 23.74
CA HIS A 6 -17.86 -96.71 23.96
C HIS A 6 -16.90 -96.36 22.83
N CYS A 7 -15.65 -96.04 23.19
CA CYS A 7 -14.58 -95.83 22.24
C CYS A 7 -14.21 -97.15 21.55
N LYS A 8 -14.27 -97.19 20.22
CA LYS A 8 -13.89 -98.37 19.44
C LYS A 8 -12.41 -98.77 19.59
N SER A 9 -11.53 -97.83 19.96
CA SER A 9 -10.09 -98.10 20.11
C SER A 9 -9.68 -98.52 21.52
N CYS A 10 -10.22 -97.89 22.57
CA CYS A 10 -9.79 -98.13 23.96
C CYS A 10 -10.89 -98.65 24.89
N GLY A 11 -12.12 -98.83 24.41
CA GLY A 11 -13.25 -99.36 25.18
C GLY A 11 -13.88 -98.41 26.20
N ALA A 12 -13.24 -97.27 26.51
CA ALA A 12 -13.74 -96.32 27.50
C ALA A 12 -15.09 -95.68 27.10
N GLU A 13 -15.97 -95.49 28.07
CA GLU A 13 -17.23 -94.76 27.90
C GLU A 13 -17.01 -93.24 27.94
N PHE A 14 -17.57 -92.52 26.98
CA PHE A 14 -17.52 -91.06 26.94
C PHE A 14 -18.74 -90.49 26.20
N GLU A 15 -18.96 -89.17 26.29
CA GLU A 15 -20.12 -88.51 25.69
C GLU A 15 -20.07 -88.52 24.14
N GLU A 16 -21.20 -88.83 23.49
CA GLU A 16 -21.30 -88.97 22.01
C GLU A 16 -21.00 -87.67 21.25
N ASN A 17 -21.15 -86.52 21.89
CA ASN A 17 -20.94 -85.18 21.31
C ASN A 17 -19.46 -84.74 21.30
N LEU A 18 -18.56 -85.45 22.00
CA LEU A 18 -17.14 -85.11 21.99
C LEU A 18 -16.50 -85.57 20.68
N ALA A 19 -15.79 -84.67 19.98
CA ALA A 19 -15.15 -84.96 18.70
C ALA A 19 -14.02 -86.00 18.76
N LYS A 20 -13.43 -86.19 19.94
CA LYS A 20 -12.38 -87.18 20.19
C LYS A 20 -12.63 -87.87 21.53
N CYS A 21 -12.25 -89.13 21.62
CA CYS A 21 -12.22 -89.84 22.89
C CYS A 21 -11.21 -89.14 23.82
N PRO A 22 -11.61 -88.71 25.04
CA PRO A 22 -10.72 -87.98 25.94
C PRO A 22 -9.57 -88.84 26.49
N TYR A 23 -9.71 -90.17 26.44
CA TYR A 23 -8.74 -91.09 27.00
C TYR A 23 -7.64 -91.51 26.02
N CYS A 24 -7.95 -91.63 24.72
CA CYS A 24 -6.98 -92.10 23.72
C CYS A 24 -6.87 -91.21 22.48
N GLY A 25 -7.67 -90.14 22.38
CA GLY A 25 -7.64 -89.20 21.26
C GLY A 25 -8.22 -89.73 19.94
N THR A 26 -8.72 -90.97 19.90
CA THR A 26 -9.37 -91.52 18.70
C THR A 26 -10.56 -90.65 18.30
N LEU A 27 -10.65 -90.33 17.00
CA LEU A 27 -11.69 -89.49 16.45
C LEU A 27 -13.07 -90.15 16.62
N ASN A 28 -14.02 -89.38 17.15
CA ASN A 28 -15.43 -89.70 17.13
C ASN A 28 -16.11 -88.89 16.03
N TYR A 29 -16.46 -89.57 14.94
CA TYR A 29 -16.97 -88.92 13.72
C TYR A 29 -18.20 -88.06 13.98
N LYS A 30 -19.15 -88.52 14.81
CA LYS A 30 -20.39 -87.79 15.10
C LYS A 30 -20.17 -86.51 15.90
N GLY A 31 -19.32 -86.58 16.93
CA GLY A 31 -18.96 -85.39 17.70
C GLY A 31 -18.19 -84.38 16.86
N ALA A 32 -17.30 -84.87 15.98
CA ALA A 32 -16.51 -84.01 15.10
C ALA A 32 -17.37 -83.32 14.02
N GLU A 33 -18.37 -84.02 13.48
CA GLU A 33 -19.35 -83.47 12.53
C GLU A 33 -20.20 -82.38 13.20
N GLN A 34 -20.68 -82.60 14.42
CA GLN A 34 -21.41 -81.58 15.18
C GLN A 34 -20.56 -80.36 15.48
N GLU A 35 -19.31 -80.54 15.89
CA GLU A 35 -18.38 -79.44 16.13
C GLU A 35 -18.11 -78.64 14.83
N TYR A 36 -17.95 -79.34 13.71
CA TYR A 36 -17.77 -78.70 12.40
C TYR A 36 -19.01 -77.90 11.96
N LEU A 37 -20.21 -78.47 12.09
CA LEU A 37 -21.47 -77.78 11.78
C LEU A 37 -21.71 -76.56 12.66
N ASN A 38 -21.38 -76.65 13.96
CA ASN A 38 -21.48 -75.50 14.86
C ASN A 38 -20.50 -74.38 14.47
N LYS A 39 -19.27 -74.71 14.05
CA LYS A 39 -18.32 -73.72 13.54
C LYS A 39 -18.81 -73.03 12.27
N LEU A 40 -19.44 -73.78 11.36
CA LEU A 40 -20.06 -73.19 10.17
C LEU A 40 -21.23 -72.26 10.52
N LYS A 41 -22.04 -72.61 11.52
CA LYS A 41 -23.14 -71.77 11.99
C LYS A 41 -22.63 -70.46 12.60
N ASN A 42 -21.59 -70.52 13.42
CA ASN A 42 -21.00 -69.31 14.00
C ASN A 42 -20.41 -68.38 12.93
N ILE A 43 -19.79 -68.93 11.87
CA ILE A 43 -19.28 -68.11 10.75
C ILE A 43 -20.43 -67.45 9.96
N GLN A 44 -21.58 -68.11 9.85
CA GLN A 44 -22.77 -67.51 9.24
C GLN A 44 -23.36 -66.39 10.11
N GLU A 45 -23.46 -66.61 11.42
CA GLU A 45 -23.92 -65.61 12.38
C GLU A 45 -22.96 -64.39 12.43
N ASP A 46 -21.65 -64.61 12.42
CA ASP A 46 -20.64 -63.54 12.38
C ASP A 46 -20.65 -62.76 11.03
N MET A 47 -21.09 -63.37 9.92
CA MET A 47 -21.27 -62.67 8.64
C MET A 47 -22.54 -61.81 8.61
N GLU A 48 -23.60 -62.23 9.31
CA GLU A 48 -24.84 -61.45 9.43
C GLU A 48 -24.62 -60.19 10.28
N ASP A 49 -23.81 -60.26 11.35
CA ASP A 49 -23.46 -59.10 12.20
C ASP A 49 -22.50 -58.09 11.53
N LEU A 50 -21.84 -58.47 10.43
CA LEU A 50 -20.91 -57.59 9.69
C LEU A 50 -21.57 -56.82 8.53
N GLN A 51 -22.87 -57.03 8.25
CA GLN A 51 -23.57 -56.37 7.15
C GLN A 51 -24.33 -55.10 7.51
N GLU A 52 -24.51 -54.76 8.78
CA GLU A 52 -25.14 -53.50 9.17
C GLU A 52 -24.11 -52.52 9.75
N VAL A 53 -23.43 -51.80 8.85
CA VAL A 53 -22.96 -50.45 9.19
C VAL A 53 -24.21 -49.58 9.26
N PRO A 54 -24.62 -49.03 10.43
CA PRO A 54 -25.82 -48.24 10.52
C PRO A 54 -25.63 -46.94 9.73
N GLU A 55 -26.08 -46.91 8.49
CA GLU A 55 -25.96 -45.75 7.60
C GLU A 55 -26.54 -44.48 8.22
N ASP A 56 -27.53 -44.62 9.11
CA ASP A 56 -28.24 -43.51 9.75
C ASP A 56 -27.43 -42.83 10.87
N GLU A 57 -26.51 -43.54 11.52
CA GLU A 57 -25.60 -42.95 12.52
C GLU A 57 -24.45 -42.21 11.83
N VAL A 58 -23.84 -42.84 10.82
CA VAL A 58 -22.77 -42.22 10.00
C VAL A 58 -23.28 -40.98 9.26
N LYS A 59 -24.51 -41.02 8.68
CA LYS A 59 -25.12 -39.85 8.03
C LYS A 59 -25.41 -38.70 9.01
N LYS A 60 -25.78 -39.00 10.26
CA LYS A 60 -26.02 -37.96 11.28
C LYS A 60 -24.73 -37.28 11.73
N GLU A 61 -23.66 -38.04 11.92
CA GLU A 61 -22.36 -37.49 12.30
C GLU A 61 -21.73 -36.65 11.19
N ILE A 62 -21.77 -37.11 9.93
CA ILE A 62 -21.30 -36.33 8.77
C ILE A 62 -22.10 -35.03 8.61
N LYS A 63 -23.42 -35.08 8.81
CA LYS A 63 -24.29 -33.89 8.71
C LYS A 63 -24.06 -32.90 9.86
N GLN A 64 -23.68 -33.36 11.05
CA GLN A 64 -23.32 -32.49 12.17
C GLN A 64 -21.95 -31.84 11.97
N GLN A 65 -20.95 -32.60 11.49
CA GLN A 65 -19.62 -32.06 11.18
C GLN A 65 -19.67 -31.05 10.01
N GLY A 66 -20.46 -31.31 8.97
CA GLY A 66 -20.66 -30.37 7.87
C GLY A 66 -21.32 -29.05 8.29
N LYS A 67 -22.27 -29.10 9.24
CA LYS A 67 -22.90 -27.88 9.81
C LYS A 67 -21.91 -27.06 10.65
N PHE A 68 -21.00 -27.71 11.37
CA PHE A 68 -19.97 -27.02 12.15
C PHE A 68 -18.96 -26.33 11.24
N ILE A 69 -18.45 -27.03 10.22
CA ILE A 69 -17.54 -26.45 9.21
C ILE A 69 -18.20 -25.29 8.47
N GLY A 70 -19.46 -25.43 8.06
CA GLY A 70 -20.20 -24.36 7.41
C GLY A 70 -20.37 -23.12 8.30
N LYS A 71 -20.61 -23.29 9.60
CA LYS A 71 -20.68 -22.17 10.56
C LYS A 71 -19.34 -21.48 10.77
N VAL A 72 -18.24 -22.23 10.84
CA VAL A 72 -16.89 -21.66 11.00
C VAL A 72 -16.49 -20.87 9.75
N ILE A 73 -16.76 -21.38 8.55
CA ILE A 73 -16.52 -20.67 7.29
C ILE A 73 -17.38 -19.40 7.20
N LEU A 74 -18.63 -19.43 7.66
CA LEU A 74 -19.49 -18.24 7.73
C LEU A 74 -18.94 -17.18 8.70
N ILE A 75 -18.51 -17.60 9.90
CA ILE A 75 -18.00 -16.71 10.95
C ILE A 75 -16.66 -16.08 10.56
N ILE A 76 -15.83 -16.77 9.78
CA ILE A 76 -14.52 -16.25 9.34
C ILE A 76 -14.62 -15.54 7.99
N GLY A 77 -15.39 -16.09 7.05
CA GLY A 77 -15.52 -15.57 5.69
C GLY A 77 -16.28 -14.25 5.63
N ILE A 78 -17.37 -14.09 6.39
CA ILE A 78 -18.12 -12.82 6.43
C ILE A 78 -17.26 -11.65 6.91
N PRO A 79 -16.54 -11.72 8.04
CA PRO A 79 -15.71 -10.60 8.46
C PRO A 79 -14.53 -10.36 7.52
N ILE A 80 -13.95 -11.38 6.89
CA ILE A 80 -12.91 -11.17 5.87
C ILE A 80 -13.47 -10.39 4.68
N ILE A 81 -14.65 -10.76 4.18
CA ILE A 81 -15.30 -10.05 3.07
C ILE A 81 -15.70 -8.63 3.51
N ALA A 82 -16.24 -8.46 4.71
CA ALA A 82 -16.61 -7.15 5.24
C ALA A 82 -15.39 -6.26 5.44
N ILE A 83 -14.28 -6.79 5.95
CA ILE A 83 -12.99 -6.09 6.07
C ILE A 83 -12.44 -5.77 4.68
N ALA A 84 -12.51 -6.68 3.71
CA ALA A 84 -12.07 -6.41 2.35
C ALA A 84 -12.92 -5.32 1.67
N LEU A 85 -14.23 -5.31 1.88
CA LEU A 85 -15.12 -4.25 1.39
C LEU A 85 -14.90 -2.92 2.10
N LEU A 86 -14.64 -2.94 3.41
CA LEU A 86 -14.31 -1.76 4.20
C LEU A 86 -12.96 -1.19 3.81
N LEU A 87 -11.94 -2.03 3.61
CA LEU A 87 -10.64 -1.64 3.08
C LEU A 87 -10.76 -1.15 1.64
N TYR A 88 -11.59 -1.78 0.79
CA TYR A 88 -11.88 -1.28 -0.55
C TYR A 88 -12.57 0.08 -0.50
N TRP A 89 -13.47 0.33 0.45
CA TRP A 89 -14.18 1.60 0.59
C TRP A 89 -13.31 2.71 1.22
N ILE A 90 -12.49 2.38 2.22
CA ILE A 90 -11.54 3.31 2.87
C ILE A 90 -10.38 3.63 1.93
N ASN A 91 -9.85 2.63 1.22
CA ASN A 91 -8.82 2.81 0.18
C ASN A 91 -9.43 3.17 -1.18
N ARG A 92 -10.77 3.31 -1.28
CA ARG A 92 -11.38 4.07 -2.37
C ARG A 92 -11.14 5.52 -2.03
N ASP A 93 -9.88 5.92 -2.19
CA ASP A 93 -9.56 7.24 -2.67
C ASP A 93 -10.60 7.53 -3.76
N PRO A 94 -11.40 8.63 -3.68
CA PRO A 94 -12.09 9.06 -4.88
C PRO A 94 -10.97 9.18 -5.90
N GLU A 95 -10.84 8.18 -6.79
CA GLU A 95 -10.00 8.31 -7.98
C GLU A 95 -10.42 9.68 -8.48
N ARG A 96 -9.50 10.67 -8.36
CA ARG A 96 -9.53 11.91 -9.13
C ARG A 96 -10.32 11.59 -10.37
N ASP A 97 -11.50 12.20 -10.54
CA ASP A 97 -12.36 11.76 -11.63
C ASP A 97 -11.59 12.09 -12.90
N ARG A 98 -10.83 11.12 -13.40
CA ARG A 98 -9.85 11.32 -14.47
C ARG A 98 -10.54 11.84 -15.71
N LYS A 99 -11.85 11.62 -15.80
CA LYS A 99 -12.70 12.19 -16.84
C LYS A 99 -12.99 13.67 -16.57
N GLU A 100 -13.30 14.06 -15.34
CA GLU A 100 -13.46 15.46 -14.94
C GLU A 100 -12.15 16.24 -15.14
N ASP A 101 -11.04 15.71 -14.64
CA ASP A 101 -9.70 16.28 -14.83
C ASP A 101 -9.37 16.42 -16.32
N TYR A 102 -9.59 15.36 -17.11
CA TYR A 102 -9.37 15.39 -18.56
C TYR A 102 -10.24 16.41 -19.29
N LEU A 103 -11.53 16.51 -18.94
CA LEU A 103 -12.43 17.50 -19.53
C LEU A 103 -12.01 18.92 -19.16
N TRP A 104 -11.65 19.14 -17.90
CA TRP A 104 -11.13 20.41 -17.44
C TRP A 104 -9.84 20.80 -18.19
N MET A 105 -8.90 19.88 -18.36
CA MET A 105 -7.67 20.13 -19.15
C MET A 105 -8.00 20.52 -20.59
N GLN A 106 -8.95 19.83 -21.24
CA GLN A 106 -9.36 20.16 -22.61
C GLN A 106 -9.97 21.56 -22.75
N GLU A 107 -10.68 22.01 -21.73
CA GLU A 107 -11.34 23.32 -21.73
C GLU A 107 -10.38 24.45 -21.37
N ASN A 108 -9.42 24.21 -20.45
CA ASN A 108 -8.63 25.26 -19.82
C ASN A 108 -7.18 25.36 -20.33
N PHE A 109 -6.51 24.25 -20.67
CA PHE A 109 -5.14 24.32 -21.19
C PHE A 109 -5.02 25.20 -22.44
N PRO A 110 -5.93 25.15 -23.43
CA PRO A 110 -5.85 26.05 -24.58
C PRO A 110 -5.94 27.54 -24.21
N ILE A 111 -6.67 27.88 -23.15
CA ILE A 111 -6.77 29.26 -22.65
C ILE A 111 -5.44 29.67 -22.01
N MET A 112 -4.86 28.78 -21.20
CA MET A 112 -3.57 29.01 -20.57
C MET A 112 -2.44 29.11 -21.61
N ASP A 113 -2.46 28.26 -22.64
CA ASP A 113 -1.52 28.29 -23.77
C ASP A 113 -1.60 29.63 -24.51
N GLU A 114 -2.80 30.14 -24.80
CA GLU A 114 -2.99 31.45 -25.43
C GLU A 114 -2.42 32.59 -24.57
N LEU A 115 -2.70 32.58 -23.25
CA LEU A 115 -2.18 33.58 -22.33
C LEU A 115 -0.65 33.52 -22.19
N TYR A 116 -0.08 32.31 -22.20
CA TYR A 116 1.36 32.08 -22.13
C TYR A 116 2.08 32.58 -23.40
N GLU A 117 1.55 32.25 -24.57
CA GLU A 117 2.12 32.67 -25.86
C GLU A 117 2.01 34.18 -26.09
N ASP A 118 0.92 34.79 -25.63
CA ASP A 118 0.73 36.25 -25.67
C ASP A 118 1.55 36.99 -24.59
N GLU A 119 2.35 36.28 -23.78
CA GLU A 119 3.11 36.80 -22.63
C GLU A 119 2.23 37.57 -21.63
N ASN A 120 0.94 37.24 -21.57
CA ASN A 120 -0.02 37.84 -20.65
C ASN A 120 0.02 37.13 -19.29
N TYR A 121 1.17 37.25 -18.62
CA TYR A 121 1.44 36.55 -17.36
C TYR A 121 0.56 37.05 -16.21
N GLU A 122 0.07 38.28 -16.24
CA GLU A 122 -0.86 38.78 -15.21
C GLU A 122 -2.16 37.96 -15.19
N GLU A 123 -2.80 37.80 -16.35
CA GLU A 123 -4.04 37.00 -16.45
C GLU A 123 -3.77 35.51 -16.29
N LEU A 124 -2.66 35.00 -16.84
CA LEU A 124 -2.26 33.59 -16.68
C LEU A 124 -2.09 33.24 -15.20
N MET A 125 -1.35 34.05 -14.45
CA MET A 125 -1.09 33.78 -13.04
C MET A 125 -2.34 33.93 -12.18
N GLY A 126 -3.23 34.87 -12.51
CA GLY A 126 -4.55 34.97 -11.88
C GLY A 126 -5.34 33.67 -12.02
N PHE A 127 -5.43 33.14 -13.25
CA PHE A 127 -6.10 31.87 -13.50
C PHE A 127 -5.40 30.69 -12.80
N TYR A 128 -4.07 30.57 -12.95
CA TYR A 128 -3.29 29.47 -12.39
C TYR A 128 -3.41 29.40 -10.86
N LEU A 129 -3.33 30.54 -10.16
CA LEU A 129 -3.44 30.59 -8.70
C LEU A 129 -4.84 30.24 -8.19
N ASP A 130 -5.89 30.71 -8.87
CA ASP A 130 -7.27 30.39 -8.52
C ASP A 130 -7.50 28.87 -8.62
N GLU A 131 -6.96 28.23 -9.66
CA GLU A 131 -7.17 26.81 -9.92
C GLU A 131 -6.19 25.88 -9.18
N ARG A 132 -5.01 26.35 -8.78
CA ARG A 132 -3.97 25.58 -8.06
C ARG A 132 -4.49 24.81 -6.85
N ASN A 133 -5.45 25.39 -6.12
CA ASN A 133 -5.97 24.85 -4.87
C ASN A 133 -7.28 24.06 -5.03
N THR A 134 -7.99 24.25 -6.14
CA THR A 134 -9.29 23.64 -6.42
C THR A 134 -9.16 22.49 -7.39
N GLN A 135 -8.27 22.63 -8.37
CA GLN A 135 -8.18 21.75 -9.50
C GLN A 135 -6.78 21.21 -9.71
N SER A 136 -6.57 20.04 -9.14
CA SER A 136 -5.27 19.38 -9.11
C SER A 136 -4.72 18.98 -10.49
N ALA A 137 -5.55 19.03 -11.55
CA ALA A 137 -5.15 18.84 -12.95
C ALA A 137 -4.29 19.98 -13.50
N VAL A 138 -4.32 21.17 -12.91
CA VAL A 138 -3.53 22.33 -13.36
C VAL A 138 -2.03 22.06 -13.32
N TRP A 139 -1.58 21.19 -12.40
CA TRP A 139 -0.20 20.73 -12.30
C TRP A 139 0.25 19.82 -13.46
N GLU A 140 -0.68 19.33 -14.29
CA GLU A 140 -0.37 18.55 -15.49
C GLU A 140 -0.17 19.42 -16.73
N TRP A 141 -0.31 20.74 -16.59
CA TRP A 141 -0.06 21.68 -17.67
C TRP A 141 1.45 21.79 -17.96
N GLU A 142 1.80 21.96 -19.24
CA GLU A 142 3.18 21.94 -19.72
C GLU A 142 4.07 22.98 -19.04
N HIS A 143 3.54 24.18 -18.80
CA HIS A 143 4.26 25.32 -18.23
C HIS A 143 3.96 25.52 -16.72
N ALA A 144 3.51 24.48 -16.01
CA ALA A 144 3.21 24.58 -14.59
C ALA A 144 4.44 24.96 -13.75
N ASP A 145 5.62 24.41 -14.08
CA ASP A 145 6.88 24.72 -13.39
C ASP A 145 7.35 26.16 -13.68
N PHE A 146 7.18 26.65 -14.90
CA PHE A 146 7.33 28.07 -15.24
C PHE A 146 6.46 28.96 -14.35
N CYS A 147 5.18 28.63 -14.19
CA CYS A 147 4.27 29.40 -13.32
C CYS A 147 4.74 29.40 -11.86
N ASN A 148 5.24 28.27 -11.34
CA ASN A 148 5.74 28.20 -9.96
C ASN A 148 6.97 29.08 -9.76
N LEU A 149 7.90 29.11 -10.73
CA LEU A 149 9.07 29.99 -10.68
C LEU A 149 8.66 31.46 -10.84
N TYR A 150 7.70 31.76 -11.72
CA TYR A 150 7.18 33.11 -11.87
C TYR A 150 6.52 33.62 -10.57
N LEU A 151 5.82 32.77 -9.82
CA LEU A 151 5.31 33.12 -8.48
C LEU A 151 6.43 33.50 -7.51
N ASN A 152 7.51 32.72 -7.47
CA ASN A 152 8.68 33.03 -6.65
C ASN A 152 9.27 34.41 -7.03
N ILE A 153 9.32 34.73 -8.33
CA ILE A 153 9.78 36.02 -8.82
C ILE A 153 8.81 37.15 -8.43
N MET A 154 7.49 36.92 -8.47
CA MET A 154 6.49 37.89 -8.03
C MET A 154 6.64 38.21 -6.53
N GLU A 155 6.75 37.19 -5.68
CA GLU A 155 6.90 37.35 -4.22
C GLU A 155 8.21 38.08 -3.88
N MET A 156 9.31 37.70 -4.52
CA MET A 156 10.59 38.40 -4.40
C MET A 156 10.47 39.89 -4.75
N ASN A 157 9.82 40.21 -5.88
CA ASN A 157 9.61 41.59 -6.30
C ASN A 157 8.66 42.36 -5.39
N GLU A 158 7.66 41.70 -4.79
CA GLU A 158 6.76 42.32 -3.79
C GLU A 158 7.56 42.81 -2.58
N ILE A 159 8.41 41.95 -2.02
CA ILE A 159 9.27 42.29 -0.86
C ILE A 159 10.21 43.46 -1.20
N LEU A 160 10.84 43.43 -2.37
CA LEU A 160 11.72 44.51 -2.82
C LEU A 160 10.97 45.83 -3.06
N ASN A 161 9.74 45.77 -3.60
CA ASN A 161 8.91 46.94 -3.79
C ASN A 161 8.46 47.56 -2.45
N MET A 162 8.17 46.73 -1.45
CA MET A 162 7.89 47.18 -0.08
C MET A 162 9.11 47.90 0.51
N GLU A 163 10.32 47.34 0.31
CA GLU A 163 11.57 47.94 0.78
C GLU A 163 11.81 49.31 0.10
N GLU A 164 11.65 49.40 -1.22
CA GLU A 164 11.79 50.66 -1.98
C GLU A 164 10.78 51.73 -1.53
N GLN A 165 9.58 51.33 -1.12
CA GLN A 165 8.54 52.22 -0.59
C GLN A 165 8.76 52.62 0.87
N GLY A 166 9.75 52.03 1.54
CA GLY A 166 10.04 52.27 2.95
C GLY A 166 8.98 51.67 3.87
N GLU A 167 8.30 50.61 3.43
CA GLU A 167 7.41 49.82 4.27
C GLU A 167 8.22 49.01 5.31
N GLU A 168 7.53 48.54 6.35
CA GLU A 168 8.17 47.70 7.36
C GLU A 168 8.41 46.31 6.79
N ILE A 169 9.68 45.94 6.61
CA ILE A 169 10.10 44.61 6.18
C ILE A 169 10.34 43.75 7.40
N THR A 170 9.64 42.62 7.47
CA THR A 170 9.79 41.69 8.57
C THR A 170 11.02 40.81 8.38
N ARG A 171 11.45 40.19 9.47
CA ARG A 171 12.49 39.16 9.45
C ARG A 171 12.14 38.01 8.50
N HIS A 172 10.87 37.61 8.47
CA HIS A 172 10.39 36.55 7.60
C HIS A 172 10.52 36.94 6.13
N ASP A 173 10.23 38.20 5.80
CA ASP A 173 10.33 38.69 4.42
C ASP A 173 11.78 38.64 3.92
N TYR A 174 12.77 39.02 4.73
CA TYR A 174 14.18 38.88 4.34
C TYR A 174 14.65 37.42 4.26
N GLU A 175 14.19 36.55 5.17
CA GLU A 175 14.47 35.12 5.09
C GLU A 175 13.91 34.50 3.80
N THR A 176 12.68 34.88 3.43
CA THR A 176 12.04 34.50 2.17
C THR A 176 12.81 35.07 0.98
N LEU A 177 13.14 36.37 1.00
CA LEU A 177 13.87 37.03 -0.08
C LEU A 177 15.20 36.33 -0.38
N PHE A 178 16.01 36.06 0.65
CA PHE A 178 17.28 35.35 0.49
C PHE A 178 17.10 33.97 -0.14
N TYR A 179 16.11 33.20 0.32
CA TYR A 179 15.81 31.89 -0.24
C TYR A 179 15.36 31.96 -1.71
N LEU A 180 14.48 32.90 -2.05
CA LEU A 180 13.95 33.08 -3.40
C LEU A 180 15.02 33.56 -4.38
N GLU A 181 15.90 34.47 -3.97
CA GLU A 181 17.03 34.92 -4.78
C GLU A 181 17.96 33.76 -5.17
N TRP A 182 18.26 32.85 -4.24
CA TRP A 182 19.05 31.66 -4.55
C TRP A 182 18.28 30.62 -5.36
N THR A 183 16.97 30.48 -5.15
CA THR A 183 16.10 29.64 -5.98
C THR A 183 16.14 30.10 -7.44
N ILE A 184 16.07 31.41 -7.66
CA ILE A 184 16.11 32.02 -8.99
C ILE A 184 17.52 31.97 -9.59
N LYS A 185 18.56 32.19 -8.77
CA LYS A 185 19.97 31.98 -9.18
C LYS A 185 20.20 30.55 -9.70
N GLY A 186 19.42 29.59 -9.17
CA GLY A 186 19.45 28.19 -9.54
C GLY A 186 18.76 27.85 -10.87
N ILE A 187 17.93 28.74 -11.44
CA ILE A 187 17.14 28.51 -12.67
C ILE A 187 17.96 27.86 -13.81
N PRO A 188 19.17 28.34 -14.15
CA PRO A 188 19.96 27.76 -15.25
C PRO A 188 20.43 26.31 -15.03
N PHE A 189 20.28 25.79 -13.81
CA PHE A 189 20.67 24.43 -13.43
C PHE A 189 19.48 23.49 -13.25
N ARG A 190 18.25 23.96 -13.49
CA ARG A 190 17.04 23.16 -13.33
C ARG A 190 16.78 22.29 -14.55
N ASP A 191 16.14 21.14 -14.32
CA ASP A 191 15.74 20.19 -15.37
C ASP A 191 14.23 20.28 -15.69
N ASP A 192 13.47 21.06 -14.93
CA ASP A 192 12.01 21.17 -15.00
C ASP A 192 11.52 22.39 -15.79
N ILE A 193 12.44 23.14 -16.39
CA ILE A 193 12.15 24.22 -17.35
C ILE A 193 13.13 24.14 -18.52
N ASP A 194 12.71 24.66 -19.67
CA ASP A 194 13.57 24.72 -20.86
C ASP A 194 14.28 26.07 -21.06
N GLU A 195 15.17 26.12 -22.07
CA GLU A 195 15.96 27.32 -22.39
C GLU A 195 15.09 28.49 -22.91
N GLU A 196 13.90 28.23 -23.44
CA GLU A 196 12.96 29.26 -23.87
C GLU A 196 12.21 29.85 -22.66
N GLU A 197 11.75 28.99 -21.75
CA GLU A 197 11.16 29.38 -20.47
C GLU A 197 12.13 30.19 -19.61
N GLU A 198 13.39 29.77 -19.51
CA GLU A 198 14.43 30.54 -18.84
C GLU A 198 14.55 31.96 -19.43
N LYS A 199 14.59 32.08 -20.76
CA LYS A 199 14.68 33.39 -21.43
C LYS A 199 13.45 34.25 -21.21
N ARG A 200 12.27 33.65 -21.08
CA ARG A 200 11.04 34.37 -20.75
C ARG A 200 11.05 34.88 -19.31
N LEU A 201 11.65 34.13 -18.37
CA LEU A 201 11.77 34.53 -16.96
C LEU A 201 12.90 35.55 -16.69
N GLU A 202 14.01 35.48 -17.43
CA GLU A 202 15.24 36.27 -17.21
C GLU A 202 15.00 37.78 -17.00
N PRO A 203 14.17 38.47 -17.80
CA PRO A 203 13.91 39.89 -17.62
C PRO A 203 13.30 40.27 -16.26
N TYR A 204 12.59 39.33 -15.61
CA TYR A 204 11.87 39.57 -14.36
C TYR A 204 12.73 39.40 -13.11
N TYR A 205 13.91 38.78 -13.23
CA TYR A 205 14.79 38.56 -12.09
C TYR A 205 16.25 39.02 -12.26
N SER A 206 16.71 39.29 -13.48
CA SER A 206 18.10 39.68 -13.74
C SER A 206 18.55 40.92 -12.97
N ARG A 207 17.63 41.87 -12.72
CA ARG A 207 17.92 43.04 -11.87
C ARG A 207 18.19 42.63 -10.43
N VAL A 208 17.40 41.71 -9.88
CA VAL A 208 17.52 41.29 -8.47
C VAL A 208 18.81 40.52 -8.23
N LEU A 209 19.22 39.67 -9.17
CA LEU A 209 20.48 38.94 -9.02
C LEU A 209 21.73 39.83 -9.09
N SER A 210 21.59 41.11 -9.48
CA SER A 210 22.73 42.02 -9.65
C SER A 210 23.33 42.53 -8.34
N ASP A 211 22.55 42.57 -7.25
CA ASP A 211 22.97 43.05 -5.94
C ASP A 211 23.00 41.98 -4.85
N LEU A 212 22.58 40.74 -5.13
CA LEU A 212 22.57 39.58 -4.20
C LEU A 212 23.80 39.51 -3.30
N GLU A 213 25.02 39.47 -3.86
CA GLU A 213 26.26 39.38 -3.06
C GLU A 213 26.42 40.57 -2.09
N SER A 214 26.08 41.76 -2.57
CA SER A 214 26.23 43.01 -1.81
C SER A 214 25.12 43.23 -0.78
N ARG A 215 23.88 42.84 -1.09
CA ARG A 215 22.71 42.94 -0.22
C ARG A 215 22.92 42.15 1.06
N TRP A 216 23.45 40.94 0.93
CA TRP A 216 23.64 40.02 2.04
C TRP A 216 25.04 40.04 2.64
N ASN A 217 25.91 40.97 2.20
CA ASN A 217 27.30 41.05 2.67
C ASN A 217 28.01 39.68 2.60
N MET A 218 27.81 38.93 1.50
CA MET A 218 28.31 37.56 1.38
C MET A 218 29.83 37.52 1.26
N SER A 219 30.46 36.60 1.98
CA SER A 219 31.86 36.25 1.69
C SER A 219 31.92 35.45 0.38
N GLN A 220 33.09 35.45 -0.25
CA GLN A 220 33.30 34.62 -1.45
C GLN A 220 33.20 33.12 -1.14
N GLU A 221 33.47 32.72 0.11
CA GLU A 221 33.32 31.33 0.56
C GLU A 221 31.83 30.97 0.67
N ASP A 222 31.00 31.82 1.28
CA ASP A 222 29.55 31.59 1.39
C ASP A 222 28.88 31.57 0.02
N TYR A 223 29.21 32.54 -0.84
CA TYR A 223 28.66 32.60 -2.19
C TYR A 223 28.97 31.33 -2.98
N GLN A 224 30.22 30.85 -2.92
CA GLN A 224 30.60 29.61 -3.61
C GLN A 224 29.96 28.37 -3.00
N MET A 225 29.78 28.33 -1.68
CA MET A 225 29.04 27.26 -1.04
C MET A 225 27.63 27.14 -1.62
N PHE A 226 26.87 28.24 -1.68
CA PHE A 226 25.51 28.23 -2.22
C PHE A 226 25.46 27.98 -3.73
N LEU A 227 26.42 28.53 -4.50
CA LEU A 227 26.52 28.25 -5.94
C LEU A 227 26.74 26.76 -6.21
N GLU A 228 27.68 26.13 -5.49
CA GLU A 228 27.90 24.69 -5.61
C GLU A 228 26.67 23.86 -5.21
N GLN A 229 25.84 24.33 -4.29
CA GLN A 229 24.59 23.65 -3.95
C GLN A 229 23.62 23.67 -5.12
N VAL A 230 23.32 24.85 -5.67
CA VAL A 230 22.34 24.95 -6.76
C VAL A 230 22.84 24.24 -8.02
N GLU A 231 24.14 24.25 -8.30
CA GLU A 231 24.74 23.48 -9.41
C GLU A 231 24.58 21.97 -9.25
N LYS A 232 24.75 21.44 -8.03
CA LYS A 232 24.70 19.99 -7.77
C LYS A 232 23.28 19.47 -7.54
N ASN A 233 22.36 20.32 -7.12
CA ASN A 233 21.01 19.97 -6.70
C ASN A 233 19.96 20.46 -7.69
N HIS A 234 20.27 20.50 -8.99
CA HIS A 234 19.31 20.83 -10.04
C HIS A 234 18.60 22.18 -9.82
N GLY A 235 19.37 23.21 -9.45
CA GLY A 235 18.86 24.56 -9.18
C GLY A 235 18.18 24.74 -7.82
N ILE A 236 18.23 23.75 -6.93
CA ILE A 236 17.59 23.80 -5.61
C ILE A 236 18.61 24.11 -4.52
N VAL A 237 18.38 25.21 -3.80
CA VAL A 237 19.14 25.57 -2.61
C VAL A 237 18.57 24.90 -1.36
N ASN A 238 19.42 24.52 -0.40
CA ASN A 238 18.96 23.96 0.86
C ASN A 238 18.36 25.06 1.76
N TYR A 239 17.10 24.90 2.14
CA TYR A 239 16.38 25.87 2.98
C TYR A 239 17.02 26.04 4.37
N GLU A 240 17.47 24.96 5.00
CA GLU A 240 18.09 25.02 6.33
C GLU A 240 19.42 25.79 6.29
N ASP A 241 20.23 25.59 5.24
CA ASP A 241 21.46 26.35 5.04
C ASP A 241 21.17 27.84 4.80
N CYS A 242 20.12 28.17 4.05
CA CYS A 242 19.66 29.56 3.90
C CYS A 242 19.29 30.19 5.24
N MET A 243 18.50 29.49 6.07
CA MET A 243 18.08 30.01 7.37
C MET A 243 19.27 30.18 8.31
N ASN A 244 20.20 29.22 8.35
CA ASN A 244 21.41 29.32 9.15
C ASN A 244 22.27 30.52 8.75
N TYR A 245 22.43 30.76 7.45
CA TYR A 245 23.15 31.94 6.95
C TYR A 245 22.46 33.24 7.37
N MET A 246 21.14 33.30 7.27
CA MET A 246 20.35 34.48 7.67
C MET A 246 20.46 34.78 9.17
N GLU A 247 20.44 33.76 10.04
CA GLU A 247 20.70 33.95 11.48
C GLU A 247 22.05 34.63 11.73
N GLU A 248 23.11 34.15 11.08
CA GLU A 248 24.44 34.75 11.20
C GLU A 248 24.50 36.16 10.61
N TRP A 249 23.74 36.42 9.53
CA TRP A 249 23.63 37.74 8.92
C TRP A 249 22.99 38.75 9.87
N TYR A 250 21.88 38.41 10.51
CA TYR A 250 21.25 39.26 11.53
C TYR A 250 22.21 39.56 12.69
N GLU A 251 22.97 38.57 13.14
CA GLU A 251 23.98 38.78 14.19
C GLU A 251 25.12 39.72 13.78
N ARG A 252 25.39 39.90 12.48
CA ARG A 252 26.37 40.85 11.96
C ARG A 252 25.77 42.25 11.84
N GLU A 253 24.55 42.35 11.31
CA GLU A 253 23.83 43.63 11.16
C GLU A 253 23.52 44.28 12.51
N ASP A 254 23.11 43.52 13.52
CA ASP A 254 22.87 44.03 14.89
C ASP A 254 24.13 44.61 15.55
N LYS A 255 25.32 44.26 15.05
CA LYS A 255 26.62 44.73 15.55
C LYS A 255 27.19 45.90 14.71
N SER A 256 26.56 46.26 13.59
CA SER A 256 26.94 47.35 12.68
C SER A 256 26.38 48.71 13.13
#